data_AF-X1FBA2-F1
#
_entry.id   AF-X1FBA2-F1
#
_cell.length_a   1.000
_cell.length_b   1.000
_cell.length_c   1.000
_cell.angle_alpha   90.00
_cell.angle_beta   90.00
_cell.angle_gamma   90.00
#
_symmetry.space_group_name_H-M   'P 1'
#
loop_
_entity.id
_entity.type
_entity.pdbx_description
1 polymer ?
#
loop_
_entity_poly.entity_id
_entity_poly.type
_entity_poly.pdbx_seq_one_letter_code
_entity_poly.pdbx_strand_id
1 'polypeptide(L)'
;MRAVWSGMIGLGMVNIPVKLYTTVGKTPIKLSRLSRCCGSQIGYKNYCKACDRDIESNDWDKGFEVSKGEFVRITQEQIDG
;
A
#
# COMPACT_ATOMS: atom_id res chain seq x y z
N MET A 1 -8.97 -21.61 10.47
CA MET A 1 -7.76 -21.51 9.62
C MET A 1 -8.24 -21.37 8.18
N ARG A 2 -7.86 -20.29 7.46
CA ARG A 2 -8.17 -20.12 6.02
C ARG A 2 -6.97 -20.62 5.20
N ALA A 3 -7.25 -21.39 4.16
CA ALA A 3 -6.21 -21.72 3.17
C ALA A 3 -5.77 -20.43 2.48
N VAL A 4 -4.46 -20.25 2.31
CA VAL A 4 -3.90 -19.12 1.56
C VAL A 4 -4.15 -19.31 0.08
N TRP A 5 -4.16 -20.56 -0.36
CA TRP A 5 -4.39 -20.91 -1.75
C TRP A 5 -4.98 -22.32 -1.85
N SER A 6 -5.78 -22.54 -2.87
CA SER A 6 -6.32 -23.85 -3.24
C SER A 6 -6.10 -24.04 -4.73
N GLY A 7 -5.64 -25.23 -5.11
CA GLY A 7 -5.41 -25.56 -6.51
C GLY A 7 -5.32 -27.07 -6.73
N MET A 8 -4.93 -27.46 -7.94
CA MET A 8 -4.74 -28.86 -8.31
C MET A 8 -3.31 -29.06 -8.80
N ILE A 9 -2.70 -30.16 -8.36
CA ILE A 9 -1.41 -30.62 -8.88
C ILE A 9 -1.68 -31.86 -9.72
N GLY A 10 -1.32 -31.78 -11.00
CA GLY A 10 -1.38 -32.90 -11.94
C GLY A 10 -0.10 -33.74 -11.89
N LEU A 11 -0.23 -35.04 -11.67
CA LEU A 11 0.85 -36.03 -11.80
C LEU A 11 0.45 -37.03 -12.89
N GLY A 12 0.95 -36.82 -14.10
CA GLY A 12 0.60 -37.61 -15.28
C GLY A 12 -0.90 -37.52 -15.60
N MET A 13 -1.64 -38.57 -15.28
CA MET A 13 -3.10 -38.68 -15.50
C MET A 13 -3.94 -38.43 -14.25
N VAL A 14 -3.32 -38.14 -13.10
CA VAL A 14 -4.03 -37.97 -11.83
C VAL A 14 -3.99 -36.51 -11.39
N ASN A 15 -5.16 -35.94 -11.09
CA ASN A 15 -5.31 -34.59 -10.55
C ASN A 15 -5.62 -34.68 -9.05
N ILE A 16 -4.73 -34.12 -8.22
CA ILE A 16 -4.88 -34.15 -6.77
C ILE A 16 -5.20 -32.73 -6.28
N PRO A 17 -6.36 -32.48 -5.65
CA PRO A 17 -6.67 -31.19 -5.07
C PRO A 17 -5.82 -30.95 -3.82
N VAL A 18 -5.17 -29.79 -3.75
CA VAL A 18 -4.33 -29.40 -2.62
C VAL A 18 -4.78 -28.06 -2.03
N LYS A 19 -4.63 -27.93 -0.72
CA LYS A 19 -4.90 -26.70 0.02
C LYS A 19 -3.63 -26.30 0.77
N LEU A 20 -3.12 -25.10 0.50
CA LEU A 20 -1.94 -24.55 1.17
C LEU A 20 -2.38 -23.79 2.42
N TYR A 21 -1.86 -24.21 3.57
CA TYR A 21 -2.07 -23.57 4.86
C TYR A 21 -0.74 -22.98 5.34
N THR A 22 -0.75 -21.73 5.80
CA THR A 22 0.44 -21.13 6.41
C THR A 22 0.54 -21.56 7.88
N THR A 23 1.62 -22.26 8.21
CA THR A 23 1.90 -22.72 9.59
C THR A 23 2.22 -21.55 10.54
N VAL A 24 2.74 -20.45 10.01
CA VAL A 24 3.10 -19.24 10.75
C VAL A 24 2.27 -18.07 10.23
N GLY A 25 1.06 -17.94 10.77
CA GLY A 25 0.34 -16.68 10.69
C GLY A 25 1.00 -15.69 11.63
N LYS A 26 2.00 -14.93 11.15
CA LYS A 26 2.36 -13.70 11.86
C LYS A 26 1.09 -12.84 11.80
N THR A 27 0.33 -12.76 12.89
CA THR A 27 -0.63 -11.67 13.06
C THR A 27 0.24 -10.44 13.24
N PRO A 28 0.38 -9.55 12.24
CA PRO A 28 1.09 -8.32 12.49
C PRO A 28 0.28 -7.60 13.57
N ILE A 29 0.92 -7.35 14.72
CA ILE A 29 0.35 -6.47 15.73
C ILE A 29 0.12 -5.15 14.99
N LYS A 30 -1.14 -4.73 14.90
CA LYS A 30 -1.49 -3.45 14.29
C LYS A 30 -1.04 -2.36 15.25
N LEU A 31 0.17 -1.85 15.05
CA LEU A 31 0.68 -0.71 15.80
C LEU A 31 0.11 0.57 15.20
N SER A 32 -0.82 1.21 15.91
CA SER A 32 -1.25 2.56 15.57
C SER A 32 -0.19 3.58 15.99
N ARG A 33 0.07 4.58 15.15
CA ARG A 33 0.98 5.66 15.51
C ARG A 33 0.26 6.59 16.49
N LEU A 34 0.81 6.71 17.70
CA LEU A 34 0.26 7.53 18.77
C LEU A 34 1.15 8.77 18.99
N SER A 35 0.52 9.89 19.31
CA SER A 35 1.22 11.12 19.71
C SER A 35 1.88 10.92 21.06
N ARG A 36 3.15 11.35 21.20
CA ARG A 36 3.90 11.21 22.45
C ARG A 36 3.35 12.06 23.60
N CYS A 37 2.69 13.19 23.31
CA CYS A 37 2.20 14.08 24.36
C CYS A 37 0.86 13.62 24.97
N CYS A 38 -0.02 13.02 24.17
CA CYS A 38 -1.40 12.73 24.56
C CYS A 38 -1.85 11.28 24.33
N GLY A 39 -1.03 10.46 23.67
CA GLY A 39 -1.38 9.06 23.35
C GLY A 39 -2.46 8.91 22.28
N SER A 40 -2.97 9.99 21.70
CA SER A 40 -3.99 9.95 20.65
C SER A 40 -3.42 9.49 19.30
N GLN A 41 -4.27 8.89 18.46
CA GLN A 41 -3.88 8.46 17.11
C GLN A 41 -3.46 9.64 16.22
N ILE A 42 -2.32 9.51 15.54
CA ILE A 42 -1.82 10.52 14.61
C ILE A 42 -2.50 10.37 13.24
N GLY A 43 -3.29 11.37 12.86
CA GLY A 43 -3.82 11.51 11.50
C GLY A 43 -2.77 12.01 10.52
N TYR A 44 -2.99 11.74 9.22
CA TYR A 44 -2.20 12.33 8.14
C TYR A 44 -2.98 13.51 7.55
N LYS A 45 -2.28 14.62 7.29
CA LYS A 45 -2.81 15.73 6.49
C LYS A 45 -1.79 16.04 5.40
N ASN A 46 -2.26 16.28 4.17
CA ASN A 46 -1.40 16.78 3.11
C ASN A 46 -1.19 18.27 3.34
N TYR A 47 0.07 18.70 3.35
CA TYR A 47 0.46 20.09 3.63
C TYR A 47 1.36 20.60 2.53
N CYS A 48 1.00 21.74 1.93
CA CYS A 48 1.83 22.39 0.93
C CYS A 48 2.84 23.32 1.59
N LYS A 49 4.13 22.99 1.47
CA LYS A 49 5.23 23.80 2.02
C LYS A 49 5.38 25.17 1.35
N ALA A 50 4.94 25.31 0.09
CA ALA A 50 5.06 26.56 -0.66
C ALA A 50 3.95 27.56 -0.32
N CYS A 51 2.73 27.07 -0.08
CA CYS A 51 1.56 27.89 0.21
C CYS A 51 1.19 27.95 1.69
N ASP A 52 1.95 27.26 2.55
CA ASP A 52 1.72 27.16 4.00
C ASP A 52 0.28 26.75 4.38
N ARG A 53 -0.34 25.90 3.56
CA ARG A 53 -1.75 25.50 3.69
C ARG A 53 -1.94 24.00 3.63
N ASP A 54 -2.94 23.51 4.35
CA ASP A 54 -3.44 22.16 4.15
C ASP A 54 -4.10 22.00 2.77
N ILE A 55 -3.81 20.87 2.13
CA ILE A 55 -4.34 20.50 0.83
C ILE A 55 -5.30 19.33 1.01
N GLU A 56 -6.47 19.41 0.40
CA GLU A 56 -7.44 18.34 0.45
C GLU A 56 -6.93 17.13 -0.35
N SER A 57 -7.34 15.91 0.00
CA SER A 57 -6.87 14.68 -0.65
C SER A 57 -7.10 14.63 -2.17
N ASN A 58 -7.90 15.53 -2.74
CA ASN A 58 -8.19 15.63 -4.18
C ASN A 58 -7.40 16.74 -4.92
N ASP A 59 -6.63 17.56 -4.21
CA ASP A 59 -5.91 18.72 -4.78
C ASP A 59 -4.38 18.49 -4.81
N TRP A 60 -3.95 17.24 -5.02
CA TRP A 60 -2.55 16.88 -5.21
C TRP A 60 -2.35 15.90 -6.37
N ASP A 61 -1.24 16.05 -7.08
CA ASP A 61 -0.86 15.19 -8.19
C ASP A 61 0.46 14.48 -7.92
N LYS A 62 0.62 13.30 -8.53
CA LYS A 62 1.90 12.59 -8.50
C LYS A 62 2.86 13.30 -9.46
N GLY A 63 4.00 13.74 -8.96
CA GLY A 63 5.10 14.24 -9.79
C GLY A 63 6.20 13.19 -9.90
N PHE A 64 6.83 13.08 -11.08
CA PHE A 64 8.06 12.31 -11.26
C PHE A 64 9.26 13.26 -11.34
N GLU A 65 10.35 12.93 -10.63
CA GLU A 65 11.59 13.72 -10.68
C GLU A 65 12.40 13.33 -11.93
N VAL A 66 12.52 14.24 -12.90
CA VAL A 66 13.26 14.01 -14.15
C VAL A 66 14.73 14.42 -14.01
N SER A 67 14.98 15.46 -13.21
CA SER A 67 16.31 15.97 -12.84
C SER A 67 16.24 16.52 -11.41
N LYS A 68 17.38 16.68 -10.73
CA LYS A 68 17.43 17.21 -9.35
C LYS A 68 16.67 18.54 -9.23
N GLY A 69 15.48 18.50 -8.62
CA GLY A 69 14.62 19.68 -8.43
C GLY A 69 13.63 19.98 -9.57
N GLU A 70 13.63 19.22 -10.66
CA GLU A 70 12.62 19.31 -11.73
C GLU A 70 11.63 18.15 -11.63
N PHE A 71 10.37 18.51 -11.33
CA PHE A 71 9.26 17.58 -11.20
C PHE A 71 8.28 17.76 -12.34
N VAL A 72 7.99 16.70 -13.08
CA VAL A 72 6.92 16.68 -14.09
C VAL A 72 5.67 16.08 -13.46
N ARG A 73 4.54 16.80 -13.56
CA ARG A 73 3.22 16.30 -13.11
C ARG A 73 2.81 15.12 -13.98
N ILE A 74 2.71 13.93 -13.40
CA ILE A 74 2.23 12.73 -14.06
C ILE A 74 0.75 12.58 -13.73
N THR A 75 -0.11 12.85 -14.71
CA THR A 75 -1.51 12.43 -14.63
C THR A 75 -1.59 10.92 -14.76
N GLN A 76 -2.56 10.32 -14.09
CA GLN A 76 -2.70 8.85 -13.96
C GLN A 76 -2.82 8.12 -15.31
N GLU A 77 -3.13 8.85 -16.38
CA GLU A 77 -3.26 8.39 -17.77
C GLU A 77 -1.93 8.03 -18.45
N GLN A 78 -0.78 8.33 -17.85
CA GLN A 78 0.55 8.08 -18.44
C GLN A 78 1.26 6.82 -17.87
N ILE A 79 0.68 6.14 -16.87
CA ILE A 79 1.33 5.04 -16.12
C ILE A 79 0.81 3.66 -16.57
N ASP A 80 -0.09 3.60 -17.55
CA ASP A 80 -0.59 2.36 -18.15
C ASP A 80 -0.04 2.25 -19.59
N GLY A 81 1.18 1.73 -19.70
CA GLY A 81 1.89 1.46 -20.95
C GLY A 81 2.86 0.32 -20.76
#